data_AF-A0AAU6ZW84-F1
#
_entry.id   AF-A0AAU6ZW84-F1
#
_cell.length_a   1.000
_cell.length_b   1.000
_cell.length_c   1.000
_cell.angle_alpha   90.00
_cell.angle_beta   90.00
_cell.angle_gamma   90.00
#
_symmetry.space_group_name_H-M   'P 1'
#
loop_
_entity.id
_entity.type
_entity.pdbx_description
1 polymer ?
#
loop_
_entity_poly.entity_id
_entity_poly.type
_entity_poly.pdbx_seq_one_letter_code
_entity_poly.pdbx_strand_id
1 'polypeptide(L)' 'MPPRFLQIADVAETLNISARQAYGLVTSGELPAIKIGKSWRVEVAELETYIERAYADTRSRVESGTLEVD' A
#
# COMPACT_ATOMS: atom_id res chain seq x y z
N MET A 1 0.64 -6.64 -21.05
CA MET A 1 1.46 -5.75 -20.19
C MET A 1 0.53 -5.22 -19.11
N PRO A 2 0.87 -5.33 -17.82
CA PRO A 2 0.04 -4.78 -16.75
C PRO A 2 -0.03 -3.25 -16.86
N PRO A 3 -1.14 -2.62 -16.44
CA PRO A 3 -1.27 -1.17 -16.46
C PRO A 3 -0.21 -0.52 -15.55
N ARG A 4 0.34 0.61 -15.97
CA ARG A 4 1.34 1.34 -15.16
C ARG A 4 0.75 1.91 -13.87
N PHE A 5 -0.53 2.29 -13.91
CA PHE A 5 -1.22 2.91 -12.78
C PHE A 5 -2.42 2.09 -12.35
N LEU A 6 -2.56 1.94 -11.04
CA LEU A 6 -3.63 1.25 -10.35
C LEU A 6 -4.64 2.26 -9.76
N GLN A 7 -5.90 1.86 -9.74
CA GLN A 7 -6.93 2.52 -8.96
C GLN A 7 -6.92 2.00 -7.51
N ILE A 8 -7.63 2.69 -6.61
CA ILE A 8 -7.80 2.22 -5.22
C ILE A 8 -8.41 0.81 -5.17
N ALA A 9 -9.31 0.48 -6.11
CA ALA A 9 -9.91 -0.85 -6.18
C ALA A 9 -8.85 -1.92 -6.51
N ASP A 10 -7.98 -1.68 -7.49
CA ASP A 10 -6.93 -2.62 -7.88
C ASP A 10 -5.89 -2.79 -6.75
N VAL A 11 -5.56 -1.71 -6.03
CA VAL A 11 -4.68 -1.77 -4.84
C VAL A 11 -5.32 -2.60 -3.73
N ALA A 12 -6.61 -2.37 -3.46
CA ALA A 12 -7.36 -3.11 -2.46
C ALA A 12 -7.43 -4.61 -2.78
N GLU A 13 -7.66 -4.94 -4.05
CA GLU A 13 -7.63 -6.33 -4.53
C GLU A 13 -6.23 -6.95 -4.37
N THR A 14 -5.18 -6.24 -4.80
CA THR A 14 -3.80 -6.73 -4.76
C THR A 14 -3.33 -6.99 -3.33
N LEU A 15 -3.63 -6.09 -2.40
CA LEU A 15 -3.26 -6.23 -0.99
C LEU A 15 -4.26 -7.05 -0.19
N ASN A 16 -5.36 -7.50 -0.81
CA ASN A 16 -6.47 -8.20 -0.17
C ASN A 16 -7.01 -7.47 1.09
N ILE A 17 -7.28 -6.17 0.93
CA ILE A 17 -7.83 -5.29 1.98
C ILE A 17 -9.09 -4.57 1.49
N SER A 18 -9.82 -3.92 2.39
CA SER A 18 -10.95 -3.08 1.98
C SER A 18 -10.49 -1.85 1.19
N ALA A 19 -11.33 -1.37 0.26
CA ALA A 19 -11.08 -0.11 -0.45
C ALA A 19 -10.90 1.08 0.50
N ARG A 20 -11.54 1.05 1.68
CA ARG A 20 -11.35 2.05 2.74
C ARG A 20 -9.93 2.04 3.29
N GLN A 21 -9.35 0.86 3.55
CA GLN A 21 -7.97 0.73 4.02
C GLN A 21 -6.98 1.18 2.94
N ALA A 22 -7.17 0.75 1.69
CA ALA A 22 -6.34 1.19 0.57
C ALA A 22 -6.40 2.72 0.37
N TYR A 23 -7.59 3.31 0.49
CA TYR A 23 -7.76 4.77 0.50
C TYR A 23 -7.01 5.42 1.67
N GLY A 24 -7.09 4.82 2.85
CA GLY A 24 -6.37 5.23 4.05
C GLY A 24 -4.86 5.37 3.81
N LEU A 25 -4.23 4.32 3.27
CA LEU A 25 -2.80 4.30 2.94
C LEU A 25 -2.39 5.45 2.01
N VAL A 26 -3.21 5.75 1.01
CA VAL A 26 -2.96 6.85 0.08
C VAL A 26 -3.12 8.21 0.77
N THR A 27 -4.15 8.38 1.60
CA THR A 27 -4.38 9.65 2.28
C THR A 27 -3.46 9.91 3.46
N SER A 28 -2.92 8.87 4.11
CA SER A 28 -1.87 9.02 5.12
C SER A 28 -0.50 9.30 4.49
N GLY A 29 -0.34 8.99 3.19
CA GLY A 29 0.91 9.13 2.46
C GLY A 29 1.85 7.93 2.59
N GLU A 30 1.43 6.87 3.30
CA GLU A 30 2.18 5.62 3.39
C GLU A 30 2.33 4.94 2.02
N LEU A 31 1.29 5.02 1.20
CA LEU A 31 1.32 4.59 -0.19
C LEU A 31 1.33 5.81 -1.13
N PRO A 32 2.47 6.13 -1.78
CA PRO A 32 2.55 7.25 -2.71
C PRO A 32 1.57 7.12 -3.87
N ALA A 33 0.82 8.19 -4.13
CA ALA A 33 -0.16 8.24 -5.20
C ALA A 33 -0.28 9.67 -5.75
N ILE A 34 -0.71 9.77 -7.01
CA ILE A 34 -1.09 11.04 -7.62
C ILE A 34 -2.61 11.16 -7.71
N LYS A 35 -3.11 12.38 -7.60
CA LYS A 35 -4.54 12.69 -7.75
C LYS A 35 -4.82 13.29 -9.13
N ILE A 36 -5.66 12.63 -9.92
CA ILE A 36 -6.09 13.09 -11.23
C ILE A 36 -7.60 13.33 -11.18
N GLY A 37 -7.98 14.60 -11.10
CA GLY A 37 -9.37 14.99 -10.85
C GLY A 37 -9.89 14.41 -9.53
N LYS A 38 -10.90 13.56 -9.60
CA LYS A 38 -11.51 12.91 -8.44
C LYS A 38 -10.92 11.53 -8.12
N SER A 39 -9.98 11.04 -8.92
CA SER A 39 -9.46 9.68 -8.82
C SER A 39 -8.00 9.68 -8.37
N TRP A 40 -7.67 8.73 -7.50
CA TRP A 40 -6.29 8.42 -7.16
C TRP A 40 -5.69 7.43 -8.16
N ARG A 41 -4.39 7.56 -8.39
CA ARG A 41 -3.58 6.65 -9.20
C ARG A 41 -2.30 6.32 -8.46
N VAL A 42 -2.07 5.03 -8.24
CA VAL A 42 -0.85 4.50 -7.64
C VAL A 42 -0.02 3.90 -8.77
N GLU A 43 1.24 4.27 -8.88
CA GLU A 43 2.13 3.58 -9.83
C GLU A 43 2.44 2.19 -9.31
N VAL A 44 2.45 1.17 -10.17
CA VAL A 44 2.71 -0.23 -9.76
C VAL A 44 4.02 -0.33 -8.97
N ALA A 45 5.08 0.35 -9.41
CA ALA A 45 6.36 0.34 -8.72
C ALA A 45 6.30 0.91 -7.28
N GLU A 46 5.43 1.89 -7.03
CA GLU A 46 5.23 2.45 -5.68
C GLU A 46 4.48 1.48 -4.76
N LEU A 47 3.53 0.71 -5.31
CA LEU A 47 2.86 -0.36 -4.56
C LEU A 47 3.85 -1.47 -4.17
N GLU A 48 4.69 -1.93 -5.11
CA GLU A 48 5.73 -2.91 -4.82
C GLU A 48 6.72 -2.38 -3.76
N THR A 49 7.15 -1.13 -3.89
CA THR A 49 8.05 -0.48 -2.91
C THR A 49 7.38 -0.33 -1.53
N TYR A 50 6.06 -0.12 -1.48
CA TYR A 50 5.31 -0.14 -0.22
C TYR A 50 5.32 -1.55 0.41
N ILE A 51 5.07 -2.59 -0.38
CA ILE A 51 5.06 -3.98 0.09
C ILE A 51 6.43 -4.36 0.67
N GLU A 52 7.52 -4.01 -0.02
CA GLU A 52 8.89 -4.25 0.46
C GLU A 52 9.16 -3.56 1.79
N ARG A 53 8.76 -2.28 1.94
CA ARG A 53 8.87 -1.53 3.20
C ARG A 53 8.05 -2.15 4.33
N ALA A 54 6.82 -2.59 4.03
CA ALA A 54 5.95 -3.23 5.01
C ALA A 54 6.53 -4.56 5.52
N TYR A 55 7.15 -5.36 4.64
CA TYR A 55 7.90 -6.54 5.05
C TYR A 55 9.12 -6.21 5.90
N ALA A 56 9.88 -5.17 5.55
CA ALA A 56 11.05 -4.75 6.31
C ALA A 56 10.67 -4.26 7.73
N ASP A 57 9.62 -3.45 7.85
CA ASP A 57 9.08 -3.00 9.14
C ASP A 57 8.64 -4.19 10.01
N THR A 58 7.82 -5.07 9.43
CA THR A 58 7.35 -6.27 10.12
C THR A 58 8.52 -7.13 10.62
N ARG A 59 9.54 -7.35 9.77
CA ARG A 59 10.75 -8.09 10.15
C ARG A 59 11.48 -7.41 11.29
N SER A 60 11.68 -6.10 11.22
CA SER A 60 12.35 -5.33 12.28
C SER A 60 11.61 -5.47 13.61
N ARG A 61 10.28 -5.41 13.61
CA ARG A 61 9.45 -5.53 14.81
C ARG A 61 9.50 -6.93 15.43
N VAL A 62 9.51 -7.97 14.60
CA VAL A 62 9.69 -9.36 15.04
C VAL A 62 11.06 -9.53 15.68
N GLU A 63 12.12 -9.04 15.04
CA GLU A 63 13.50 -9.15 15.55
C GLU A 63 13.70 -8.38 16.86
N SER A 64 13.06 -7.22 17.03
CA SER A 64 13.11 -6.46 18.29
C SER A 64 12.17 -6.99 19.38
N GLY A 65 11.37 -8.03 19.10
CA GLY A 65 10.41 -8.59 20.06
C GLY A 65 9.26 -7.64 20.41
N THR A 66 9.00 -6.63 19.58
CA THR A 66 7.94 -5.61 19.78
C THR A 66 6.71 -5.87 18.92
N LEU A 67 6.71 -6.95 18.14
CA LEU A 67 5.51 -7.40 17.45
C LEU A 67 4.58 -8.07 18.46
N GLU A 68 3.54 -7.35 18.89
CA GLU A 68 2.40 -7.97 19.57
C GLU A 68 1.67 -8.84 18.55
N VAL A 69 1.71 -10.15 18.76
CA VAL A 69 0.87 -11.13 18.07
C VAL A 69 -0.41 -11.25 18.89
N ASP A 70 -1.48 -10.61 18.42
CA ASP A 70 -2.84 -10.87 18.91
C ASP A 70 -3.28 -12.31 18.61
#